data_AF-A0A0K1SAN0-F1
#
_entry.id   AF-A0A0K1SAN0-F1
#
_cell.length_a   1.000
_cell.length_b   1.000
_cell.length_c   1.000
_cell.angle_alpha   90.00
_cell.angle_beta   90.00
_cell.angle_gamma   90.00
#
_symmetry.space_group_name_H-M   'P 1'
#
loop_
_entity.id
_entity.type
_entity.pdbx_description
1 polymer ?
#
loop_
_entity_poly.entity_id
_entity_poly.type
_entity_poly.pdbx_seq_one_letter_code
_entity_poly.pdbx_strand_id
1 'polypeptide(L)'
;MSGASAAATAVSVEFNALLRNSLTTFRNDPTINLIEIDTFSYFASITNSPGSFSLTNTTDPCVDLTTVCTNPDEYLFYDGLHPTAAVHQQFGAFVGTQVVVVPEPGGITGILLVTGIGALVTKRKGTGSTRSTVARLP
;
A
#
# COMPACT_ATOMS: atom_id res chain seq x y z
N MET A 1 -32.59 -8.28 -1.47
CA MET A 1 -31.46 -7.33 -1.37
C MET A 1 -30.94 -6.82 -2.74
N SER A 2 -31.35 -7.40 -3.87
CA SER A 2 -30.95 -6.96 -5.23
C SER A 2 -31.49 -5.57 -5.64
N GLY A 3 -32.69 -5.19 -5.19
CA GLY A 3 -33.26 -3.86 -5.50
C GLY A 3 -32.54 -2.71 -4.78
N ALA A 4 -32.11 -2.91 -3.54
CA ALA A 4 -31.37 -1.92 -2.76
C ALA A 4 -29.94 -1.70 -3.28
N SER A 5 -29.27 -2.78 -3.74
CA SER A 5 -27.94 -2.69 -4.35
C SER A 5 -27.96 -1.99 -5.70
N ALA A 6 -29.00 -2.17 -6.52
CA ALA A 6 -29.16 -1.45 -7.79
C ALA A 6 -29.36 0.06 -7.57
N ALA A 7 -30.20 0.46 -6.60
CA ALA A 7 -30.39 1.86 -6.25
C ALA A 7 -29.10 2.50 -5.68
N ALA A 8 -28.40 1.81 -4.79
CA ALA A 8 -27.11 2.28 -4.26
C ALA A 8 -26.06 2.43 -5.37
N THR A 9 -26.05 1.50 -6.34
CA THR A 9 -25.19 1.60 -7.53
C THR A 9 -25.50 2.85 -8.34
N ALA A 10 -26.78 3.11 -8.63
CA ALA A 10 -27.20 4.28 -9.40
C ALA A 10 -26.78 5.59 -8.74
N VAL A 11 -27.03 5.73 -7.42
CA VAL A 11 -26.62 6.91 -6.65
C VAL A 11 -25.09 7.07 -6.63
N SER A 12 -24.35 5.97 -6.50
CA SER A 12 -22.87 6.01 -6.52
C SER A 12 -22.32 6.46 -7.88
N VAL A 13 -22.93 5.98 -8.98
CA VAL A 13 -22.55 6.39 -10.35
C VAL A 13 -22.82 7.88 -10.58
N GLU A 14 -23.97 8.38 -10.13
CA GLU A 14 -24.30 9.81 -10.22
C GLU A 14 -23.34 10.66 -9.38
N PHE A 15 -23.08 10.26 -8.13
CA PHE A 15 -22.11 10.92 -7.26
C PHE A 15 -20.72 10.98 -7.91
N ASN A 16 -20.23 9.87 -8.47
CA ASN A 16 -18.93 9.81 -9.14
C ASN A 16 -18.88 10.72 -10.39
N ALA A 17 -20.00 10.90 -11.09
CA ALA A 17 -20.08 11.83 -12.21
C ALA A 17 -19.99 13.30 -11.74
N LEU A 18 -20.73 13.66 -10.69
CA LEU A 18 -20.70 15.00 -10.11
C LEU A 18 -19.36 15.33 -9.45
N LEU A 19 -18.74 14.35 -8.77
CA LEU A 19 -17.40 14.48 -8.21
C LEU A 19 -16.38 14.72 -9.32
N ARG A 20 -16.40 13.92 -10.40
CA ARG A 20 -15.51 14.14 -11.55
C ARG A 20 -15.65 15.54 -12.14
N ASN A 21 -16.87 16.06 -12.25
CA ASN A 21 -17.08 17.41 -12.75
C ASN A 21 -16.50 18.46 -11.80
N SER A 22 -16.77 18.32 -10.50
CA SER A 22 -16.31 19.25 -9.45
C SER A 22 -14.79 19.30 -9.31
N LEU A 23 -14.11 18.19 -9.62
CA LEU A 23 -12.64 18.10 -9.58
C LEU A 23 -11.93 18.72 -10.80
N THR A 24 -12.66 19.13 -11.85
CA THR A 24 -12.05 19.62 -13.11
C THR A 24 -11.11 20.80 -12.90
N THR A 25 -11.46 21.75 -12.04
CA THR A 25 -10.59 22.91 -11.75
C THR A 25 -9.27 22.48 -11.13
N PHE A 26 -9.30 21.53 -10.19
CA PHE A 26 -8.12 21.04 -9.50
C PHE A 26 -7.22 20.18 -10.40
N ARG A 27 -7.79 19.43 -11.36
CA ARG A 27 -7.01 18.69 -12.38
C ARG A 27 -6.14 19.61 -13.24
N ASN A 28 -6.61 20.83 -13.48
CA ASN A 28 -5.93 21.79 -14.34
C ASN A 28 -5.00 22.74 -13.56
N ASP A 29 -4.96 22.63 -12.23
CA ASP A 29 -4.09 23.44 -11.38
C ASP A 29 -2.70 22.79 -11.28
N PRO A 30 -1.63 23.38 -11.85
CA PRO A 30 -0.29 22.80 -11.82
C PRO A 30 0.34 22.81 -10.42
N THR A 31 -0.26 23.46 -9.43
CA THR A 31 0.22 23.52 -8.04
C THR A 31 -0.35 22.40 -7.17
N ILE A 32 -1.32 21.64 -7.68
CA ILE A 32 -2.00 20.59 -6.93
C ILE A 32 -1.63 19.22 -7.48
N ASN A 33 -1.22 18.32 -6.59
CA ASN A 33 -1.10 16.90 -6.90
C ASN A 33 -2.41 16.18 -6.57
N LEU A 34 -3.33 16.13 -7.53
CA LEU A 34 -4.61 15.44 -7.38
C LEU A 34 -4.49 13.98 -7.80
N ILE A 35 -4.75 13.07 -6.86
CA ILE A 35 -4.79 11.62 -7.10
C ILE A 35 -6.22 11.15 -6.89
N GLU A 36 -6.82 10.56 -7.93
CA GLU A 36 -8.18 10.01 -7.89
C GLU A 36 -8.12 8.49 -7.81
N ILE A 37 -8.68 7.92 -6.74
CA ILE A 37 -8.74 6.47 -6.52
C ILE A 37 -10.14 5.96 -6.88
N ASP A 38 -10.24 5.16 -7.94
CA ASP A 38 -11.51 4.55 -8.36
C ASP A 38 -11.87 3.34 -7.48
N THR A 39 -12.42 3.66 -6.31
CA THR A 39 -12.87 2.66 -5.34
C THR A 39 -14.08 1.86 -5.85
N PHE A 40 -14.92 2.46 -6.68
CA PHE A 40 -16.10 1.79 -7.25
C PHE A 40 -15.69 0.64 -8.17
N SER A 41 -14.78 0.92 -9.11
CA SER A 41 -14.25 -0.12 -10.02
C SER A 41 -13.43 -1.16 -9.27
N TYR A 42 -12.66 -0.77 -8.24
CA TYR A 42 -11.95 -1.72 -7.38
C TYR A 42 -12.93 -2.69 -6.70
N PHE A 43 -13.99 -2.19 -6.07
CA PHE A 43 -14.97 -3.04 -5.38
C PHE A 43 -15.76 -3.92 -6.36
N ALA A 44 -16.10 -3.40 -7.54
CA ALA A 44 -16.71 -4.19 -8.61
C ALA A 44 -15.81 -5.33 -9.09
N SER A 45 -14.48 -5.13 -9.11
CA SER A 45 -13.55 -6.20 -9.47
C SER A 45 -13.53 -7.34 -8.45
N ILE A 46 -13.70 -7.03 -7.15
CA ILE A 46 -13.81 -8.03 -6.09
C ILE A 46 -15.06 -8.88 -6.29
N THR A 47 -16.22 -8.24 -6.47
CA THR A 47 -17.49 -8.97 -6.61
C THR A 47 -17.57 -9.77 -7.92
N ASN A 48 -16.92 -9.29 -8.99
CA ASN A 48 -16.84 -10.02 -10.26
C ASN A 48 -15.88 -11.22 -10.22
N SER A 49 -14.87 -11.21 -9.35
CA SER A 49 -13.83 -12.25 -9.31
C SER A 49 -13.25 -12.44 -7.89
N PRO A 50 -14.06 -12.88 -6.92
CA PRO A 50 -13.64 -12.91 -5.50
C PRO A 50 -12.46 -13.84 -5.23
N GLY A 51 -12.32 -14.92 -6.00
CA GLY A 51 -11.18 -15.84 -5.89
C GLY A 51 -9.82 -15.18 -6.17
N SER A 52 -9.78 -14.13 -7.01
CA SER A 52 -8.56 -13.34 -7.26
C SER A 52 -8.10 -12.54 -6.02
N PHE A 53 -9.01 -12.33 -5.07
CA PHE A 53 -8.79 -11.63 -3.81
C PHE A 53 -8.72 -12.60 -2.62
N SER A 54 -8.65 -13.91 -2.88
CA SER A 54 -8.71 -14.99 -1.88
C SER A 54 -9.98 -14.96 -1.01
N LEU A 55 -11.10 -14.45 -1.56
CA LEU A 55 -12.38 -14.40 -0.87
C LEU A 55 -13.28 -15.56 -1.32
N THR A 56 -13.97 -16.17 -0.36
CA THR A 56 -14.95 -17.25 -0.59
C THR A 56 -16.38 -16.79 -0.31
N ASN A 57 -16.58 -15.71 0.45
CA ASN A 57 -17.90 -15.13 0.72
C ASN A 57 -17.94 -13.62 0.48
N THR A 58 -18.82 -13.17 -0.42
CA THR A 58 -19.01 -11.74 -0.73
C THR A 58 -20.38 -11.19 -0.35
N THR A 59 -21.20 -11.96 0.35
CA THR A 59 -22.63 -11.64 0.56
C THR A 59 -22.99 -11.56 2.03
N ASP A 60 -22.48 -12.48 2.84
CA ASP A 60 -22.84 -12.59 4.25
C ASP A 60 -21.86 -11.81 5.14
N PRO A 61 -22.34 -11.23 6.25
CA PRO A 61 -21.46 -10.63 7.25
C PRO A 61 -20.66 -11.73 7.98
N CYS A 62 -19.39 -11.47 8.28
CA CYS A 62 -18.60 -12.35 9.15
C CYS A 62 -19.04 -12.28 10.63
N VAL A 63 -19.52 -11.11 11.10
CA VAL A 63 -20.01 -10.91 12.47
C VAL A 63 -21.53 -10.92 12.55
N ASP A 64 -22.09 -11.63 13.53
CA ASP A 64 -23.55 -11.71 13.76
C ASP A 64 -24.02 -11.04 15.06
N LEU A 65 -23.45 -9.87 15.38
CA LEU A 65 -23.60 -9.12 16.64
C LEU A 65 -23.10 -9.83 17.91
N THR A 66 -22.92 -11.15 17.88
CA THR A 66 -22.55 -11.95 19.05
C THR A 66 -21.29 -12.79 18.84
N THR A 67 -21.04 -13.24 17.61
CA THR A 67 -19.91 -14.09 17.24
C THR A 67 -19.25 -13.59 15.96
N VAL A 68 -17.98 -13.94 15.81
CA VAL A 68 -17.18 -13.69 14.59
C VAL A 68 -17.01 -15.04 13.88
N CYS A 69 -17.12 -15.03 12.55
CA CYS A 69 -16.88 -16.20 11.72
C CYS A 69 -15.46 -16.77 11.90
N THR A 70 -15.26 -18.05 11.56
CA THR A 70 -13.98 -18.74 11.77
C THR A 70 -12.82 -18.15 10.96
N ASN A 71 -13.08 -17.73 9.71
CA ASN A 71 -12.07 -17.25 8.77
C ASN A 71 -12.45 -15.86 8.22
N PRO A 72 -12.29 -14.77 9.00
CA PRO A 72 -12.68 -13.43 8.57
C PRO A 72 -11.93 -12.95 7.31
N ASP A 73 -10.73 -13.48 7.04
CA ASP A 73 -9.92 -13.07 5.89
C ASP A 73 -10.47 -13.57 4.55
N GLU A 74 -11.38 -14.55 4.56
CA GLU A 74 -12.04 -15.07 3.35
C GLU A 74 -13.37 -14.36 3.04
N TYR A 75 -13.79 -13.42 3.89
CA TYR A 75 -15.06 -12.69 3.76
C TYR A 75 -14.81 -11.29 3.21
N LEU A 76 -15.68 -10.84 2.30
CA LEU A 76 -15.69 -9.46 1.83
C LEU A 76 -16.09 -8.51 2.95
N PHE A 77 -17.19 -8.83 3.64
CA PHE A 77 -17.79 -7.95 4.64
C PHE A 77 -17.59 -8.47 6.07
N TYR A 78 -17.10 -7.60 6.93
CA TYR A 78 -17.01 -7.85 8.36
C TYR A 78 -18.41 -7.87 8.98
N ASP A 79 -19.23 -6.86 8.70
CA ASP A 79 -20.63 -6.76 9.10
C ASP A 79 -21.54 -6.58 7.87
N GLY A 80 -22.75 -6.03 8.01
CA GLY A 80 -23.67 -5.86 6.89
C GLY A 80 -23.25 -4.84 5.83
N LEU A 81 -22.15 -4.09 6.04
CA LEU A 81 -21.73 -3.03 5.12
C LEU A 81 -20.21 -2.77 5.05
N HIS A 82 -19.45 -3.00 6.12
CA HIS A 82 -18.03 -2.70 6.18
C HIS A 82 -17.17 -3.85 5.67
N PRO A 83 -16.10 -3.60 4.88
CA PRO A 83 -15.17 -4.63 4.47
C PRO A 83 -14.35 -5.23 5.64
N THR A 84 -13.84 -6.45 5.46
CA THR A 84 -12.93 -7.07 6.43
C THR A 84 -11.53 -6.44 6.41
N ALA A 85 -10.74 -6.73 7.44
CA ALA A 85 -9.35 -6.27 7.53
C ALA A 85 -8.51 -6.75 6.33
N ALA A 86 -8.74 -7.98 5.85
CA ALA A 86 -8.08 -8.52 4.66
C ALA A 86 -8.39 -7.67 3.41
N VAL A 87 -9.66 -7.30 3.20
CA VAL A 87 -10.03 -6.44 2.07
C VAL A 87 -9.44 -5.04 2.20
N HIS A 88 -9.41 -4.47 3.41
CA HIS A 88 -8.76 -3.19 3.66
C HIS A 88 -7.24 -3.24 3.38
N GLN A 89 -6.56 -4.32 3.75
CA GLN A 89 -5.14 -4.51 3.46
C GLN A 89 -4.88 -4.55 1.95
N GLN A 90 -5.68 -5.32 1.21
CA GLN A 90 -5.57 -5.42 -0.26
C GLN A 90 -5.87 -4.08 -0.94
N PHE A 91 -6.87 -3.35 -0.44
CA PHE A 91 -7.19 -2.01 -0.95
C PHE A 91 -6.04 -1.02 -0.68
N GLY A 92 -5.43 -1.07 0.50
CA GLY A 92 -4.25 -0.26 0.82
C GLY A 92 -3.08 -0.56 -0.13
N ALA A 93 -2.84 -1.82 -0.46
CA ALA A 93 -1.84 -2.21 -1.46
C ALA A 93 -2.18 -1.67 -2.86
N PHE A 94 -3.45 -1.76 -3.28
CA PHE A 94 -3.92 -1.17 -4.53
C PHE A 94 -3.69 0.35 -4.56
N VAL A 95 -4.09 1.09 -3.53
CA VAL A 95 -3.86 2.53 -3.42
C VAL A 95 -2.36 2.86 -3.49
N GLY A 96 -1.51 2.05 -2.86
CA GLY A 96 -0.05 2.20 -2.94
C GLY A 96 0.50 2.13 -4.37
N THR A 97 -0.19 1.45 -5.30
CA THR A 97 0.19 1.44 -6.74
C THR A 97 -0.23 2.69 -7.50
N GLN A 98 -1.18 3.46 -6.94
CA GLN A 98 -1.75 4.66 -7.57
C GLN A 98 -1.06 5.95 -7.08
N VAL A 99 -0.37 5.90 -5.94
CA VAL A 99 0.28 7.06 -5.32
C VAL A 99 1.77 7.05 -5.65
N VAL A 100 2.25 8.15 -6.22
CA VAL A 100 3.68 8.42 -6.32
C VAL A 100 4.21 8.86 -4.96
N VAL A 101 5.19 8.13 -4.43
CA VAL A 101 5.90 8.51 -3.21
C VAL A 101 6.56 9.87 -3.42
N VAL A 102 6.13 10.88 -2.67
CA VAL A 102 6.86 12.15 -2.59
C VAL A 102 8.15 11.84 -1.82
N PRO A 103 9.34 12.06 -2.41
CA PRO A 103 10.58 11.92 -1.67
C PRO A 103 10.49 12.82 -0.44
N GLU A 104 10.54 12.24 0.76
CA GLU A 104 10.55 13.03 1.97
C GLU A 104 11.75 14.00 1.90
N PRO A 105 11.56 15.31 2.16
CA PRO A 105 12.66 16.26 2.28
C PRO A 105 13.52 15.90 3.50
N GLY A 106 14.35 14.88 3.37
CA GLY A 106 15.04 14.24 4.49
C GLY A 106 16.05 13.16 4.11
N GLY A 107 16.21 12.82 2.82
CA GLY A 107 17.20 11.84 2.35
C GLY A 107 18.68 12.17 2.64
N ILE A 108 18.98 13.33 3.23
CA ILE A 108 20.35 13.74 3.58
C ILE A 108 20.82 13.22 4.95
N THR A 109 19.94 12.79 5.87
CA THR A 109 20.37 12.22 7.16
C THR A 109 20.80 10.76 7.08
N GLY A 110 20.31 9.99 6.10
CA GLY A 110 20.67 8.58 5.92
C GLY A 110 22.08 8.34 5.37
N ILE A 111 22.56 9.23 4.48
CA ILE A 111 23.87 9.06 3.80
C ILE A 111 25.04 9.52 4.69
N LEU A 112 24.81 10.46 5.62
CA LEU A 112 25.84 10.97 6.53
C LEU A 112 26.20 10.02 7.67
N LEU A 113 25.31 9.10 8.07
CA LEU A 113 25.59 8.14 9.14
C LEU A 113 26.41 6.92 8.66
N VAL A 114 26.33 6.55 7.39
CA VAL A 114 27.06 5.39 6.85
C VAL A 114 28.52 5.72 6.51
N THR A 115 28.81 6.96 6.09
CA THR A 115 30.18 7.40 5.76
C THR A 115 31.02 7.72 7.00
N GLY A 116 30.41 8.24 8.07
CA GLY A 116 31.12 8.61 9.31
C GLY A 116 31.70 7.42 10.09
N ILE A 117 30.99 6.28 10.14
CA ILE A 117 31.44 5.09 10.88
C ILE A 117 32.57 4.36 10.13
N GLY A 118 32.52 4.31 8.80
CA GLY A 118 33.55 3.65 7.98
C GLY A 118 34.93 4.32 8.06
N ALA A 119 34.98 5.64 8.20
CA ALA A 119 36.24 6.40 8.33
C ALA A 119 36.94 6.19 9.69
N LEU A 120 36.22 5.79 10.74
CA LEU A 120 36.79 5.52 12.07
C LEU A 120 37.43 4.13 12.18
N VAL A 121 36.99 3.15 11.38
CA VAL A 121 37.50 1.78 11.42
C VAL A 121 38.81 1.60 10.65
N THR A 122 39.03 2.37 9.58
CA THR A 122 40.23 2.23 8.73
C THR A 122 41.50 2.85 9.33
N LYS A 123 41.38 3.66 10.40
CA LYS A 123 42.53 4.34 11.02
C LYS A 123 43.31 3.52 12.06
N ARG A 124 42.93 2.25 12.32
CA ARG A 124 43.60 1.40 13.34
C ARG A 124 44.58 0.35 12.81
N LYS A 125 44.95 0.35 11.53
CA LYS A 125 45.92 -0.62 10.98
C LYS A 125 47.18 0.06 10.45
N GLY A 126 47.97 0.63 11.37
CA GLY A 126 49.26 1.20 11.07
C GLY A 126 50.22 1.09 12.26
N THR A 127 50.84 -0.08 12.43
CA THR A 127 52.21 -0.30 12.95
C THR A 127 52.46 -1.80 13.05
N GLY A 128 53.06 -2.38 12.01
CA GLY A 128 53.43 -3.79 11.95
C GLY A 128 54.77 -3.96 11.24
N SER A 129 55.83 -3.69 12.00
CA SER A 129 57.25 -4.06 11.86
C SER A 129 57.70 -4.76 10.56
N THR A 130 58.59 -4.06 9.83
CA THR A 130 59.48 -4.60 8.80
C THR A 130 60.39 -5.70 9.38
N ARG A 131 60.44 -6.88 8.75
CA ARG A 131 61.65 -7.73 8.73
C ARG A 131 61.67 -8.62 7.50
N SER A 132 62.49 -8.22 6.53
CA SER A 132 62.80 -8.99 5.32
C SER A 132 63.73 -10.14 5.69
N THR A 133 63.35 -11.37 5.32
CA THR A 133 64.26 -12.52 5.33
C THR A 133 64.21 -13.13 3.94
N VAL A 134 65.28 -12.93 3.18
CA VAL A 134 65.44 -13.41 1.81
C VAL A 134 65.75 -14.90 1.84
N ALA A 135 65.04 -15.65 1.00
CA ALA A 135 65.18 -17.08 0.83
C ALA A 135 66.53 -17.48 0.21
N ARG A 136 67.07 -18.58 0.72
CA ARG A 136 68.27 -19.28 0.25
C ARG A 136 67.87 -20.31 -0.82
N LEU A 137 68.60 -20.39 -1.92
CA LEU A 137 68.57 -21.45 -2.92
C LEU A 137 69.95 -21.50 -3.62
N PRO A 138 70.33 -22.67 -4.16
CA PRO A 138 71.23 -23.66 -3.59
C PRO A 138 72.72 -23.24 -3.52
#